data_AF-A0A818CZV8-F1
#
_entry.id   AF-A0A818CZV8-F1
#
_cell.length_a   1.000
_cell.length_b   1.000
_cell.length_c   1.000
_cell.angle_alpha   90.00
_cell.angle_beta   90.00
_cell.angle_gamma   90.00
#
_symmetry.space_group_name_H-M   'P 1'
#
loop_
_entity.id
_entity.type
_entity.pdbx_description
1 polymer ?
#
loop_
_entity_poly.entity_id
_entity_poly.type
_entity_poly.pdbx_seq_one_letter_code
_entity_poly.pdbx_strand_id
1 'polypeptide(L)'
;MATTENSPVIENLHHSSSSLWSNCRPDIQRRINALLNYQVEYFRLRVEFHRQLQDLQYAYNPEFERIIERQRSIIDGSCEPKELEKLINQSSIAQINNQQTANVQRKGLENFWLKILKNIDSYDYPIQRRDELCLKYLSDIRCTLNPPDVETSSFTLEFHFLPTNPFFIETILTK
;
A
#
# COMPACT_ATOMS: atom_id res chain seq x y z
N MET A 1 14.10 25.41 13.75
CA MET A 1 15.18 24.77 14.52
C MET A 1 14.54 24.01 15.66
N ALA A 2 14.18 22.74 15.42
CA ALA A 2 13.74 21.85 16.49
C ALA A 2 14.98 21.09 16.99
N THR A 3 15.26 21.21 18.28
CA THR A 3 16.38 20.57 18.96
C THR A 3 16.18 19.06 18.93
N THR A 4 17.10 18.35 18.28
CA THR A 4 17.21 16.89 18.29
C THR A 4 17.76 16.41 19.64
N GLU A 5 17.12 16.78 20.73
CA GLU A 5 17.45 16.28 22.06
C GLU A 5 16.43 15.19 22.43
N ASN A 6 16.98 13.98 22.53
CA ASN A 6 16.38 12.77 23.12
C ASN A 6 15.03 12.32 22.54
N SER A 7 15.11 11.54 21.45
CA SER A 7 14.00 10.67 21.07
C SER A 7 13.70 9.68 22.23
N PRO A 8 12.44 9.56 22.68
CA PRO A 8 12.06 8.68 23.80
C PRO A 8 12.43 7.21 23.56
N VAL A 9 12.57 6.80 22.29
CA VAL A 9 13.07 5.47 21.91
C VAL A 9 14.52 5.27 22.36
N ILE A 10 15.37 6.29 22.24
CA ILE A 10 16.80 6.25 22.59
C ILE A 10 16.98 6.21 24.11
N GLU A 11 16.21 6.99 24.86
CA GLU A 11 16.23 6.96 26.33
C GLU A 11 15.74 5.61 26.87
N ASN A 12 14.65 5.07 26.32
CA ASN A 12 14.12 3.75 26.72
C ASN A 12 15.10 2.60 26.45
N LEU A 13 15.88 2.66 25.36
CA LEU A 13 16.94 1.70 25.06
C LEU A 13 18.05 1.72 26.13
N HIS A 14 18.47 2.90 26.57
CA HIS A 14 19.47 3.04 27.64
C HIS A 14 18.93 2.53 28.99
N HIS A 15 17.68 2.85 29.34
CA HIS A 15 17.09 2.42 30.62
C HIS A 15 16.86 0.91 30.69
N SER A 16 16.31 0.30 29.63
CA SER A 16 16.00 -1.13 29.61
C SER A 16 17.26 -2.00 29.62
N SER A 17 18.28 -1.63 28.83
CA SER A 17 19.53 -2.39 28.72
C SER A 17 20.46 -2.22 29.94
N SER A 18 20.46 -1.05 30.58
CA SER A 18 21.28 -0.79 31.77
C SER A 18 20.93 -1.73 32.94
N SER A 19 19.65 -2.09 33.07
CA SER A 19 19.18 -3.00 34.14
C SER A 19 19.72 -4.43 33.98
N LEU A 20 19.83 -4.93 32.75
CA LEU A 20 20.20 -6.32 32.42
C LEU A 20 21.69 -6.63 32.68
N TRP A 21 22.56 -5.62 32.58
CA TRP A 21 24.02 -5.79 32.63
C TRP A 21 24.68 -5.11 33.83
N SER A 22 23.86 -4.57 34.74
CA SER A 22 24.28 -3.84 35.94
C SER A 22 25.20 -4.66 36.86
N ASN A 23 25.06 -5.99 36.88
CA ASN A 23 25.88 -6.89 37.72
C ASN A 23 27.18 -7.38 37.06
N CYS A 24 27.50 -6.95 35.84
CA CYS A 24 28.73 -7.37 35.15
C CYS A 24 29.97 -6.61 35.66
N ARG A 25 31.16 -7.17 35.44
CA ARG A 25 32.43 -6.51 35.77
C ARG A 25 32.60 -5.16 35.03
N PRO A 26 33.37 -4.20 35.57
CA PRO A 26 33.54 -2.88 34.96
C PRO A 26 34.06 -2.88 33.51
N ASP A 27 34.91 -3.85 33.15
CA ASP A 27 35.42 -3.97 31.78
C ASP A 27 34.33 -4.42 30.78
N ILE A 28 33.39 -5.25 31.22
CA ILE A 28 32.24 -5.69 30.43
C ILE A 28 31.24 -4.54 30.29
N GLN A 29 30.95 -3.83 31.39
CA GLN A 29 30.08 -2.65 31.36
C GLN A 29 30.59 -1.57 30.38
N ARG A 30 31.90 -1.30 30.37
CA ARG A 30 32.50 -0.37 29.40
C ARG A 30 32.28 -0.80 27.94
N ARG A 31 32.40 -2.09 27.64
CA ARG A 31 32.14 -2.63 26.28
C ARG A 31 30.67 -2.50 25.90
N ILE A 32 29.76 -2.81 26.83
CA ILE A 32 28.32 -2.70 26.60
C ILE A 32 27.92 -1.25 26.35
N ASN A 33 28.44 -0.31 27.16
CA ASN A 33 28.19 1.12 26.95
C ASN A 33 28.70 1.60 25.58
N ALA A 34 29.88 1.13 25.14
CA ALA A 34 30.38 1.44 23.80
C ALA A 34 29.44 0.89 22.71
N LEU A 35 28.96 -0.35 22.83
CA LEU A 35 28.02 -0.94 21.89
C LEU A 35 26.67 -0.21 21.89
N LEU A 36 26.15 0.19 23.04
CA LEU A 36 24.92 0.97 23.15
C LEU A 36 25.08 2.33 22.47
N ASN A 37 26.22 3.01 22.63
CA ASN A 37 26.49 4.26 21.92
C ASN A 37 26.47 4.05 20.39
N TYR A 38 27.06 2.97 19.88
CA TYR A 38 26.97 2.64 18.45
C TYR A 38 25.54 2.31 18.01
N GLN A 39 24.72 1.66 18.85
CA GLN A 39 23.31 1.45 18.56
C GLN A 39 22.55 2.78 18.44
N VAL A 40 22.84 3.75 19.32
CA VAL A 40 22.28 5.10 19.23
C VAL A 40 22.68 5.78 17.90
N GLU A 41 23.94 5.70 17.51
CA GLU A 41 24.40 6.22 16.21
C GLU A 41 23.68 5.53 15.03
N TYR A 42 23.55 4.21 15.06
CA TYR A 42 22.80 3.45 14.06
C TYR A 42 21.34 3.91 13.97
N PHE A 43 20.66 4.09 15.11
CA PHE A 43 19.28 4.56 15.13
C PHE A 43 19.15 5.99 14.58
N ARG A 44 20.08 6.89 14.90
CA ARG A 44 20.11 8.24 14.33
C ARG A 44 20.22 8.21 12.81
N LEU A 45 21.12 7.41 12.28
CA LEU A 45 21.27 7.23 10.83
C LEU A 45 19.99 6.64 10.20
N ARG A 46 19.38 5.66 10.87
CA ARG A 46 18.13 5.04 10.40
C ARG A 46 16.97 6.03 10.36
N VAL A 47 16.85 6.92 11.35
CA VAL A 47 15.82 7.97 11.34
C VAL A 47 16.01 8.90 10.15
N GLU A 48 17.25 9.35 9.89
CA GLU A 48 17.53 10.22 8.74
C GLU A 48 17.25 9.51 7.40
N PHE A 49 17.61 8.23 7.28
CA PHE A 49 17.28 7.42 6.10
C PHE A 49 15.77 7.35 5.85
N HIS A 50 14.97 7.03 6.87
CA HIS A 50 13.51 6.93 6.70
C HIS A 50 12.87 8.29 6.41
N ARG A 51 13.41 9.38 6.97
CA ARG A 51 13.00 10.75 6.65
C ARG A 51 13.19 11.05 5.17
N GLN A 52 14.38 10.78 4.63
CA GLN A 52 14.67 11.00 3.20
C GLN A 52 13.83 10.09 2.30
N LEU A 53 13.61 8.82 2.70
CA LEU A 53 12.75 7.91 1.97
C LEU A 53 11.28 8.39 1.95
N GLN A 54 10.80 8.99 3.03
CA GLN A 54 9.46 9.56 3.11
C GLN A 54 9.36 10.82 2.23
N ASP A 55 10.35 11.71 2.28
CA ASP A 55 10.41 12.90 1.41
C ASP A 55 10.36 12.50 -0.07
N LEU A 56 11.10 11.45 -0.42
CA LEU A 56 11.13 10.91 -1.78
C LEU A 56 9.78 10.30 -2.19
N GLN A 57 9.17 9.48 -1.34
CA GLN A 57 7.84 8.92 -1.61
C GLN A 57 6.81 10.03 -1.83
N TYR A 58 6.81 11.06 -0.97
CA TYR A 58 5.91 12.20 -1.11
C TYR A 58 6.13 12.96 -2.43
N ALA A 59 7.39 13.16 -2.83
CA ALA A 59 7.72 13.86 -4.08
C ALA A 59 7.21 13.13 -5.35
N TYR A 60 7.19 11.80 -5.34
CA TYR A 60 6.73 10.99 -6.48
C TYR A 60 5.24 10.63 -6.42
N ASN A 61 4.59 10.73 -5.25
CA ASN A 61 3.20 10.35 -5.07
C ASN A 61 2.25 11.00 -6.09
N PRO A 62 2.35 12.31 -6.43
CA PRO A 62 1.47 12.93 -7.42
C PRO A 62 1.55 12.28 -8.81
N GLU A 63 2.73 11.82 -9.24
CA GLU A 63 2.89 11.15 -10.53
C GLU A 63 2.27 9.74 -10.53
N PHE A 64 2.41 9.01 -9.41
CA PHE A 64 1.72 7.74 -9.24
C PHE A 64 0.20 7.93 -9.21
N GLU A 65 -0.31 8.91 -8.47
CA GLU A 65 -1.74 9.22 -8.41
C GLU A 65 -2.29 9.60 -9.79
N ARG A 66 -1.55 10.39 -10.57
CA ARG A 66 -1.93 10.71 -11.96
C ARG A 66 -2.08 9.46 -12.82
N ILE A 67 -1.21 8.47 -12.66
CA ILE A 67 -1.28 7.18 -13.38
C ILE A 67 -2.47 6.36 -12.88
N ILE A 68 -2.66 6.26 -11.57
CA ILE A 68 -3.74 5.49 -10.95
C ILE A 68 -5.10 6.07 -11.34
N GLU A 69 -5.27 7.39 -11.32
CA GLU A 69 -6.49 8.07 -11.76
C GLU A 69 -6.76 7.82 -13.26
N ARG A 70 -5.70 7.83 -14.09
CA ARG A 70 -5.85 7.48 -15.50
C ARG A 70 -6.31 6.04 -15.67
N GLN A 71 -5.75 5.08 -14.93
CA GLN A 71 -6.19 3.68 -14.96
C GLN A 71 -7.65 3.55 -14.53
N ARG A 72 -8.04 4.22 -13.44
CA ARG A 72 -9.44 4.25 -12.95
C ARG A 72 -10.40 4.74 -14.04
N SER A 73 -10.05 5.83 -14.72
CA SER A 73 -10.90 6.39 -15.78
C SER A 73 -11.13 5.45 -16.97
N ILE A 74 -10.21 4.52 -17.21
CA ILE A 74 -10.33 3.49 -18.25
C ILE A 74 -11.14 2.31 -17.72
N ILE A 75 -10.88 1.88 -16.49
CA ILE A 75 -11.57 0.76 -15.84
C ILE A 75 -13.07 1.06 -15.70
N ASP A 76 -13.45 2.27 -15.27
CA ASP A 76 -14.86 2.66 -15.12
C ASP A 76 -15.54 3.08 -16.44
N GLY A 77 -14.76 3.25 -17.51
CA GLY A 77 -15.25 3.66 -18.82
C GLY A 77 -15.68 5.12 -18.92
N SER A 78 -15.22 5.97 -18.01
CA SER A 78 -15.35 7.42 -18.12
C SER A 78 -14.48 7.99 -19.25
N CYS A 79 -13.40 7.30 -19.64
CA CYS A 79 -12.55 7.66 -20.75
C CYS A 79 -12.02 6.43 -21.51
N GLU A 80 -11.98 6.52 -22.84
CA GLU A 80 -11.36 5.49 -23.68
C GLU A 80 -9.82 5.65 -23.74
N PRO A 81 -9.07 4.54 -23.92
CA PRO A 81 -7.64 4.60 -24.18
C PRO A 81 -7.29 5.38 -25.45
N LYS A 82 -6.30 6.25 -25.37
CA LYS A 82 -5.71 6.97 -26.50
C LYS A 82 -4.96 6.00 -27.41
N GLU A 83 -4.81 6.34 -28.69
CA GLU A 83 -4.10 5.51 -29.67
C GLU A 83 -2.68 5.10 -29.21
N LEU A 84 -1.95 6.02 -28.57
CA LEU A 84 -0.61 5.75 -28.02
C LEU A 84 -0.61 4.76 -26.84
N GLU A 85 -1.71 4.66 -26.09
CA GLU A 85 -1.85 3.73 -24.95
C GLU A 85 -2.14 2.29 -25.41
N LYS A 86 -2.55 2.09 -26.66
CA LYS A 86 -2.89 0.77 -27.22
C LYS A 86 -1.69 -0.04 -27.73
N LEU A 87 -0.51 0.57 -27.77
CA LEU A 87 0.66 0.07 -28.52
C LEU A 87 1.60 -0.86 -27.73
N ILE A 88 1.29 -1.16 -26.46
CA ILE A 88 2.13 -2.05 -25.65
C ILE A 88 1.89 -3.51 -26.08
N ASN A 89 2.66 -3.94 -27.10
CA ASN A 89 2.89 -5.33 -27.51
C ASN A 89 1.68 -6.10 -28.08
N GLN A 90 1.35 -5.81 -29.34
CA GLN A 90 0.40 -6.60 -30.15
C GLN A 90 0.78 -8.08 -30.32
N SER A 91 2.01 -8.48 -29.97
CA SER A 91 2.50 -9.85 -30.12
C SER A 91 1.92 -10.86 -29.11
N SER A 92 1.38 -10.42 -27.96
CA SER A 92 0.79 -11.32 -26.95
C SER A 92 -0.74 -11.32 -26.92
N ILE A 93 -1.40 -10.39 -27.63
CA ILE A 93 -2.87 -10.21 -27.59
C ILE A 93 -3.58 -10.99 -28.72
N ALA A 94 -2.84 -11.52 -29.69
CA ALA A 94 -3.39 -12.19 -30.89
C ALA A 94 -4.16 -13.50 -30.61
N GLN A 95 -4.27 -13.96 -29.36
CA GLN A 95 -4.96 -15.22 -29.00
C GLN A 95 -6.26 -15.02 -28.20
N ILE A 96 -6.68 -13.79 -27.90
CA ILE A 96 -7.95 -13.57 -27.20
C ILE A 96 -9.09 -13.52 -28.23
N ASN A 97 -9.73 -14.67 -28.39
CA ASN A 97 -10.80 -14.99 -29.33
C ASN A 97 -11.83 -13.88 -29.61
N ASN A 98 -12.14 -13.75 -30.91
CA ASN A 98 -13.29 -13.04 -31.49
C ASN A 98 -14.63 -13.62 -30.99
N GLN A 99 -15.11 -13.13 -29.85
CA GLN A 99 -16.53 -13.15 -29.51
C GLN A 99 -17.00 -11.73 -29.25
N GLN A 100 -17.02 -10.91 -30.31
CA GLN A 100 -17.73 -9.63 -30.30
C GLN A 100 -19.21 -9.90 -30.57
N THR A 101 -19.99 -10.17 -29.53
CA THR A 101 -21.39 -9.73 -29.55
C THR A 101 -21.37 -8.25 -29.24
N ALA A 102 -21.60 -7.42 -30.27
CA ALA A 102 -21.77 -5.99 -30.12
C ALA A 102 -22.93 -5.71 -29.17
N ASN A 103 -22.63 -5.54 -27.87
CA ASN A 103 -23.58 -5.02 -26.90
C ASN A 103 -23.23 -3.54 -26.69
N VAL A 104 -23.86 -2.72 -27.51
CA VAL A 104 -23.80 -1.26 -27.48
C VAL A 104 -24.44 -0.79 -26.17
N GLN A 105 -23.71 -0.81 -25.04
CA GLN A 105 -23.99 0.00 -23.82
C GLN A 105 -23.15 -0.30 -22.56
N ARG A 106 -22.16 -1.19 -22.54
CA ARG A 106 -21.32 -1.33 -21.33
C ARG A 106 -20.09 -0.41 -21.42
N LYS A 107 -20.09 0.67 -20.63
CA LYS A 107 -18.91 1.49 -20.38
C LYS A 107 -17.94 0.73 -19.46
N GLY A 108 -16.65 0.78 -19.76
CA GLY A 108 -15.59 0.30 -18.88
C GLY A 108 -15.32 -1.21 -18.95
N LEU A 109 -14.52 -1.70 -17.99
CA LEU A 109 -14.07 -3.08 -17.90
C LEU A 109 -14.91 -3.87 -16.89
N GLU A 110 -15.83 -4.69 -17.38
CA GLU A 110 -16.73 -5.47 -16.53
C GLU A 110 -15.98 -6.50 -15.66
N ASN A 111 -16.32 -6.53 -14.37
CA ASN A 111 -15.77 -7.43 -13.36
C ASN A 111 -14.23 -7.35 -13.27
N PHE A 112 -13.63 -6.19 -13.58
CA PHE A 112 -12.19 -6.00 -13.59
C PHE A 112 -11.54 -6.43 -12.27
N TRP A 113 -11.96 -5.86 -11.14
CA TRP A 113 -11.38 -6.18 -9.84
C TRP A 113 -11.62 -7.62 -9.42
N LEU A 114 -12.81 -8.18 -9.67
CA LEU A 114 -13.05 -9.61 -9.42
C LEU A 114 -12.08 -10.49 -10.23
N LYS A 115 -11.84 -10.19 -11.51
CA LYS A 115 -10.88 -10.93 -12.34
C LYS A 115 -9.46 -10.80 -11.81
N ILE A 116 -9.03 -9.61 -11.40
CA ILE A 116 -7.71 -9.40 -10.81
C ILE A 116 -7.57 -10.17 -9.49
N LEU A 117 -8.52 -10.00 -8.57
CA LEU A 117 -8.53 -10.66 -7.28
C LEU A 117 -8.59 -12.19 -7.41
N LYS A 118 -9.22 -12.75 -8.45
CA LYS A 118 -9.20 -14.21 -8.66
C LYS A 118 -7.86 -14.78 -9.15
N ASN A 119 -6.97 -13.93 -9.68
CA ASN A 119 -5.68 -14.33 -10.26
C ASN A 119 -4.49 -14.02 -9.36
N ILE A 120 -4.71 -13.54 -8.13
CA ILE A 120 -3.62 -13.36 -7.16
C ILE A 120 -3.40 -14.70 -6.43
N ASP A 121 -2.18 -15.24 -6.52
CA ASP A 121 -1.83 -16.57 -5.98
C ASP A 121 -1.63 -16.59 -4.45
N SER A 122 -1.65 -15.43 -3.79
CA SER A 122 -1.18 -15.27 -2.39
C SER A 122 -2.28 -15.31 -1.33
N TYR A 123 -3.50 -15.79 -1.63
CA TYR A 123 -4.55 -15.88 -0.61
C TYR A 123 -4.45 -17.15 0.22
N ASP A 124 -4.42 -17.01 1.55
CA ASP A 124 -4.63 -18.12 2.48
C ASP A 124 -6.03 -18.76 2.31
N TYR A 125 -7.01 -17.98 1.84
CA TYR A 125 -8.37 -18.42 1.56
C TYR A 125 -8.80 -18.03 0.15
N PRO A 126 -9.10 -19.00 -0.74
CA PRO A 126 -9.54 -18.68 -2.09
C PRO A 126 -10.92 -18.00 -2.07
N ILE A 127 -11.13 -17.06 -3.00
CA ILE A 127 -12.42 -16.43 -3.24
C ILE A 127 -13.44 -17.51 -3.61
N GLN A 128 -14.50 -17.65 -2.81
CA GLN A 128 -15.52 -18.66 -3.03
C GLN A 128 -16.58 -18.15 -4.02
N ARG A 129 -17.35 -19.08 -4.59
CA ARG A 129 -18.42 -18.78 -5.57
C ARG A 129 -19.46 -17.77 -5.05
N ARG A 130 -19.71 -17.76 -3.73
CA ARG A 130 -20.60 -16.79 -3.06
C ARG A 130 -19.98 -15.39 -2.99
N ASP A 131 -18.68 -15.30 -2.74
CA ASP A 131 -17.94 -14.04 -2.65
C ASP A 131 -17.88 -13.37 -4.03
N GLU A 132 -17.73 -14.18 -5.09
CA GLU A 132 -17.78 -13.70 -6.48
C GLU A 132 -19.05 -12.91 -6.79
N LEU A 133 -20.21 -13.30 -6.23
CA LEU A 133 -21.47 -12.61 -6.50
C LEU A 133 -21.45 -11.17 -5.98
N CYS A 134 -20.86 -10.96 -4.82
CA CYS A 134 -20.70 -9.64 -4.22
C CYS A 134 -19.59 -8.83 -4.92
N LEU A 135 -18.46 -9.47 -5.22
CA LEU A 135 -17.31 -8.83 -5.85
C LEU A 135 -17.56 -8.37 -7.30
N LYS A 136 -18.63 -8.85 -7.96
CA LYS A 136 -19.12 -8.27 -9.23
C LYS A 136 -19.48 -6.79 -9.11
N TYR A 137 -19.85 -6.34 -7.92
CA TYR A 137 -20.21 -4.95 -7.64
C TYR A 137 -19.01 -4.11 -7.19
N LEU A 138 -17.82 -4.70 -7.04
CA LEU A 138 -16.60 -3.97 -6.67
C LEU A 138 -16.12 -3.13 -7.86
N SER A 139 -16.22 -1.81 -7.73
CA SER A 139 -15.86 -0.85 -8.77
C SER A 139 -14.44 -0.30 -8.63
N ASP A 140 -13.93 -0.20 -7.40
CA ASP A 140 -12.60 0.37 -7.15
C ASP A 140 -11.97 -0.20 -5.88
N ILE A 141 -10.63 -0.21 -5.82
CA ILE A 141 -9.85 -0.50 -4.62
C ILE A 141 -8.84 0.62 -4.46
N ARG A 142 -8.86 1.31 -3.32
CA ARG A 142 -7.97 2.43 -3.01
C ARG A 142 -7.09 2.11 -1.81
N CYS A 143 -5.90 2.68 -1.80
CA CYS A 143 -5.00 2.65 -0.65
C CYS A 143 -4.75 4.10 -0.26
N THR A 144 -5.18 4.50 0.93
CA THR A 144 -4.94 5.83 1.47
C THR A 144 -3.91 5.74 2.59
N LEU A 145 -2.88 6.58 2.52
CA LEU A 145 -1.92 6.71 3.61
C LEU A 145 -2.56 7.54 4.71
N ASN A 146 -2.51 7.04 5.94
CA ASN A 146 -3.01 7.78 7.09
C ASN A 146 -2.02 8.91 7.44
N PRO A 147 -2.50 10.03 8.01
CA PRO A 147 -1.64 11.14 8.42
C PRO A 147 -0.52 10.68 9.36
N PRO A 148 0.67 11.30 9.31
CA PRO A 148 1.87 10.91 10.06
C PRO A 148 1.80 11.20 11.58
N ASP A 149 0.61 11.30 12.16
CA ASP A 149 0.40 11.68 13.56
C ASP A 149 0.72 10.54 14.55
N VAL A 150 1.01 9.33 14.03
CA VAL A 150 1.35 8.13 14.79
C VAL A 150 2.69 7.61 14.30
N GLU A 151 3.58 7.22 15.22
CA GLU A 151 4.91 6.62 14.97
C GLU A 151 4.90 5.36 14.07
N THR A 152 3.72 4.94 13.57
CA THR A 152 3.53 3.88 12.60
C THR A 152 2.87 4.44 11.34
N SER A 153 3.58 4.41 10.21
CA SER A 153 2.98 4.59 8.89
C SER A 153 1.90 3.52 8.72
N SER A 154 0.64 3.95 8.75
CA SER A 154 -0.51 3.07 8.52
C SER A 154 -1.18 3.48 7.22
N PHE A 155 -1.77 2.51 6.55
CA PHE A 155 -2.57 2.73 5.36
C PHE A 155 -3.95 2.12 5.58
N THR A 156 -4.93 2.68 4.91
CA THR A 156 -6.30 2.18 4.89
C THR A 156 -6.59 1.68 3.49
N LEU A 157 -7.08 0.45 3.38
CA LEU A 157 -7.61 -0.06 2.11
C LEU A 157 -9.10 0.23 2.04
N GLU A 158 -9.55 0.84 0.95
CA GLU A 158 -10.95 1.13 0.69
C GLU A 158 -11.43 0.28 -0.49
N PHE A 159 -12.52 -0.45 -0.30
CA PHE A 159 -13.19 -1.25 -1.31
C PHE A 159 -14.50 -0.56 -1.67
N HIS A 160 -14.56 0.00 -2.87
CA HIS A 160 -15.70 0.78 -3.35
C HIS A 160 -16.65 -0.12 -4.14
N PHE A 161 -17.90 -0.20 -3.70
CA PHE A 161 -18.96 -0.98 -4.32
C PHE A 161 -20.00 -0.09 -4.98
N LEU A 162 -20.57 -0.58 -6.09
CA LEU A 162 -21.68 0.08 -6.76
C LEU A 162 -22.90 0.17 -5.82
N PRO A 163 -23.63 1.31 -5.78
CA PRO A 163 -24.83 1.46 -4.94
C PRO A 163 -25.96 0.47 -5.26
N THR A 164 -25.89 -0.20 -6.42
CA THR A 164 -26.84 -1.22 -6.85
C THR A 164 -26.56 -2.61 -6.25
N ASN A 165 -25.54 -2.71 -5.38
CA ASN A 165 -25.19 -3.94 -4.67
C ASN A 165 -26.36 -4.45 -3.81
N PRO A 166 -26.85 -5.69 -4.01
CA PRO A 166 -27.95 -6.24 -3.22
C PRO A 166 -27.50 -6.88 -1.89
N PHE A 167 -26.19 -7.01 -1.65
CA PHE A 167 -25.66 -7.74 -0.49
C PHE A 167 -25.52 -6.88 0.77
N PHE A 168 -25.22 -5.60 0.61
CA PHE A 168 -25.09 -4.62 1.71
C PHE A 168 -25.27 -3.19 1.19
N ILE A 169 -25.47 -2.25 2.10
CA ILE A 169 -25.83 -0.85 1.79
C ILE A 169 -24.59 0.03 1.65
N GLU A 170 -23.53 -0.32 2.37
CA GLU A 170 -22.26 0.40 2.39
C GLU A 170 -21.64 0.45 0.99
N THR A 171 -21.34 1.64 0.51
CA THR A 171 -20.65 1.82 -0.77
C THR A 171 -19.13 1.73 -0.63
N ILE A 172 -18.60 1.79 0.60
CA ILE A 172 -17.18 1.71 0.88
C ILE A 172 -16.98 0.81 2.11
N LEU A 173 -16.19 -0.25 1.94
CA LEU A 173 -15.69 -1.06 3.07
C LEU A 173 -14.22 -0.72 3.28
N THR A 174 -13.79 -0.53 4.53
CA THR A 174 -12.41 -0.17 4.86
C THR A 174 -11.71 -1.25 5.67
N LYS A 175 -10.40 -1.38 5.50
CA LYS A 175 -9.53 -2.28 6.27
C LYS A 175 -8.27 -1.58 6.72
#